data_AF-A0A435XNF5-F1
#
_entry.id   AF-A0A435XNF5-F1
#
_cell.length_a   1.000
_cell.length_b   1.000
_cell.length_c   1.000
_cell.angle_alpha   90.00
_cell.angle_beta   90.00
_cell.angle_gamma   90.00
#
_symmetry.space_group_name_H-M   'P 1'
#
loop_
_entity.id
_entity.type
_entity.pdbx_description
1 polymer ?
#
loop_
_entity_poly.entity_id
_entity_poly.type
_entity_poly.pdbx_seq_one_letter_code
_entity_poly.pdbx_strand_id
1 'polypeptide(L)'
;LRTLRQLRGLGIRIALDDFGTGYSSLGYLRRFPVDKIKIDRSFIHDLGNRDTAAIVRTVIGLGAELGITVTAEGVETEAQLDILRGNGCTEAQGYLIGVPSNAADIQRLLKSRALHSQTG
;
A
#
# COMPACT_ATOMS: atom_id res chain seq x y z
N LEU A 1 -15.38 11.44 11.70
CA LEU A 1 -15.80 10.03 11.51
C LEU A 1 -17.19 9.85 10.89
N ARG A 2 -18.19 10.73 11.09
CA ARG A 2 -19.56 10.56 10.54
C ARG A 2 -19.56 10.34 9.02
N THR A 3 -18.88 11.19 8.25
CA THR A 3 -18.78 11.10 6.79
C THR A 3 -18.16 9.77 6.34
N LEU A 4 -17.04 9.36 6.94
CA LEU A 4 -16.38 8.09 6.58
C LEU A 4 -17.26 6.87 6.88
N ARG A 5 -18.06 6.90 7.96
CA ARG A 5 -19.04 5.84 8.23
C ARG A 5 -20.16 5.80 7.19
N GLN A 6 -20.65 6.96 6.75
CA GLN A 6 -21.67 7.03 5.69
C GLN A 6 -21.13 6.49 4.36
N LEU A 7 -19.92 6.89 3.96
CA LEU A 7 -19.26 6.37 2.75
C LEU A 7 -19.11 4.85 2.82
N ARG A 8 -18.67 4.32 3.95
CA ARG A 8 -18.54 2.86 4.10
C ARG A 8 -19.89 2.14 4.12
N GLY A 9 -20.95 2.78 4.63
CA GLY A 9 -22.32 2.29 4.51
C GLY A 9 -22.83 2.18 3.07
N LEU A 10 -22.20 2.88 2.12
CA LEU A 10 -22.43 2.75 0.67
C LEU A 10 -21.52 1.69 0.01
N GLY A 11 -20.71 0.96 0.78
CA GLY A 11 -19.76 -0.03 0.26
C GLY A 11 -18.42 0.55 -0.21
N ILE A 12 -18.14 1.83 0.07
CA ILE A 12 -16.86 2.46 -0.28
C ILE A 12 -15.78 2.06 0.72
N ARG A 13 -14.68 1.49 0.21
CA ARG A 13 -13.49 1.15 1.00
C ARG A 13 -12.68 2.40 1.34
N ILE A 14 -12.13 2.44 2.54
CA ILE A 14 -11.36 3.57 3.07
C ILE A 14 -9.89 3.15 3.23
N ALA A 15 -8.99 3.89 2.59
CA ALA A 15 -7.56 3.79 2.80
C ALA A 15 -7.07 4.92 3.72
N LEU A 16 -6.15 4.59 4.62
CA LEU A 16 -5.37 5.57 5.37
C LEU A 16 -4.07 5.83 4.61
N ASP A 17 -3.90 7.06 4.12
CA ASP A 17 -2.74 7.47 3.34
C ASP A 17 -1.61 8.04 4.22
N ASP A 18 -0.41 8.15 3.64
CA ASP A 18 0.78 8.74 4.26
C ASP A 18 1.12 8.18 5.65
N PHE A 19 0.94 6.86 5.83
CA PHE A 19 1.19 6.22 7.12
C PHE A 19 2.66 6.32 7.51
N GLY A 20 2.93 6.82 8.72
CA GLY A 20 4.26 7.09 9.23
C GLY A 20 4.69 8.57 9.16
N THR A 21 3.94 9.44 8.49
CA THR A 21 4.20 10.89 8.50
C THR A 21 3.29 11.60 9.51
N GLY A 22 3.85 12.48 10.35
CA GLY A 22 3.19 13.48 11.22
C GLY A 22 1.91 13.10 11.98
N TYR A 23 0.80 12.88 11.28
CA TYR A 23 -0.57 12.69 11.80
C TYR A 23 -1.08 11.23 11.75
N SER A 24 -0.30 10.31 11.19
CA SER A 24 -0.66 8.91 10.98
C SER A 24 -0.51 8.05 12.25
N SER A 25 -1.38 8.27 13.23
CA SER A 25 -1.32 7.58 14.52
C SER A 25 -2.11 6.27 14.54
N LEU A 26 -1.53 5.23 15.16
CA LEU A 26 -2.20 3.95 15.50
C LEU A 26 -3.55 4.17 16.22
N GLY A 27 -3.73 5.31 16.90
CA GLY A 27 -4.98 5.70 17.52
C GLY A 27 -6.16 5.81 16.55
N TYR A 28 -5.94 6.14 15.28
CA TYR A 28 -6.99 6.14 14.26
C TYR A 28 -7.47 4.74 13.91
N LEU A 29 -6.54 3.78 13.76
CA LEU A 29 -6.88 2.38 13.46
C LEU A 29 -7.77 1.77 14.54
N ARG A 30 -7.58 2.16 15.81
CA ARG A 30 -8.44 1.73 16.92
C ARG A 30 -9.85 2.35 16.88
N ARG A 31 -10.00 3.56 16.35
CA ARG A 31 -11.25 4.34 16.42
C ARG A 31 -12.13 4.19 15.18
N PHE A 32 -11.54 3.78 14.07
CA PHE A 32 -12.25 3.66 12.80
C PHE A 32 -11.67 2.49 11.99
N PRO A 33 -12.51 1.51 11.60
CA PRO A 33 -12.03 0.41 10.76
C PRO A 33 -11.63 0.98 9.40
N VAL A 34 -10.40 0.76 8.95
CA VAL A 34 -9.96 1.07 7.59
C VAL A 34 -9.74 -0.23 6.83
N ASP A 35 -9.86 -0.17 5.51
CA ASP A 35 -9.68 -1.34 4.65
C ASP A 35 -8.22 -1.45 4.18
N LYS A 36 -7.49 -0.33 4.19
CA LYS A 36 -6.12 -0.25 3.67
C LYS A 36 -5.26 0.77 4.42
N ILE A 37 -3.96 0.48 4.53
CA ILE A 37 -2.91 1.40 4.98
C ILE A 37 -1.89 1.55 3.86
N LYS A 38 -1.51 2.78 3.54
CA LYS A 38 -0.44 3.09 2.57
C LYS A 38 0.78 3.59 3.35
N ILE A 39 1.89 2.85 3.28
CA ILE A 39 3.17 3.24 3.89
C ILE A 39 3.81 4.27 2.99
N ASP A 40 4.08 5.46 3.53
CA ASP A 40 4.65 6.57 2.77
C ASP A 40 6.01 6.21 2.17
N ARG A 41 6.29 6.79 1.00
CA ARG A 41 7.52 6.57 0.24
C ARG A 41 8.80 6.91 0.99
N SER A 42 8.77 7.82 1.97
CA SER A 42 9.97 8.14 2.76
C SER A 42 10.49 6.92 3.53
N PHE A 43 9.60 6.06 4.03
CA PHE A 43 9.99 4.81 4.69
C PHE A 43 10.53 3.79 3.70
N ILE A 44 9.96 3.73 2.50
CA ILE A 44 10.38 2.80 1.46
C ILE A 44 11.75 3.18 0.90
N HIS A 45 12.01 4.47 0.72
CA HIS A 45 13.31 5.01 0.33
C HIS A 45 14.40 4.60 1.33
N ASP A 46 14.11 4.73 2.63
CA ASP A 46 15.05 4.43 3.72
C ASP A 46 15.00 2.98 4.23
N LEU A 47 14.46 2.03 3.45
CA LEU A 47 14.33 0.61 3.86
C LEU A 47 15.65 -0.08 4.21
N GLY A 48 16.79 0.44 3.76
CA GLY A 48 18.12 -0.05 4.14
C GLY A 48 18.49 0.27 5.60
N ASN A 49 17.85 1.27 6.22
CA ASN A 49 18.03 1.59 7.63
C ASN A 49 17.29 0.57 8.51
N ARG A 50 17.99 0.05 9.53
CA ARG A 50 17.46 -0.98 10.44
C ARG A 50 16.16 -0.56 11.15
N ASP A 51 16.08 0.69 11.60
CA ASP A 51 14.96 1.18 12.40
C ASP A 51 13.75 1.46 11.48
N THR A 52 13.98 2.05 10.31
CA THR A 52 12.95 2.20 9.26
C THR A 52 12.39 0.84 8.84
N ALA A 53 13.26 -0.13 8.57
CA ALA A 53 12.85 -1.49 8.21
C ALA A 53 12.03 -2.14 9.32
N ALA A 54 12.37 -1.91 10.59
CA ALA A 54 11.60 -2.41 11.73
C ALA A 54 10.19 -1.80 11.78
N ILE A 55 10.06 -0.50 11.56
CA ILE A 55 8.76 0.18 11.50
C ILE A 55 7.91 -0.38 10.36
N VAL A 56 8.46 -0.49 9.14
CA VAL A 56 7.75 -1.04 7.98
C VAL A 56 7.25 -2.46 8.26
N ARG A 57 8.10 -3.34 8.81
CA ARG A 57 7.70 -4.70 9.22
C ARG A 57 6.57 -4.70 10.23
N THR A 58 6.65 -3.84 11.25
CA THR A 58 5.60 -3.72 12.27
C THR A 58 4.27 -3.29 11.66
N VAL A 59 4.27 -2.34 10.72
CA VAL A 59 3.05 -1.90 10.05
C VAL A 59 2.45 -3.00 9.18
N ILE A 60 3.28 -3.74 8.43
CA ILE A 60 2.84 -4.89 7.64
C ILE A 60 2.20 -5.95 8.55
N GLY A 61 2.88 -6.33 9.64
CA GLY A 61 2.35 -7.29 10.61
C GLY A 61 1.05 -6.83 11.26
N LEU A 62 0.95 -5.56 11.63
CA LEU A 62 -0.29 -4.99 12.16
C LEU A 62 -1.45 -5.09 11.16
N GLY A 63 -1.19 -4.81 9.88
CA GLY A 63 -2.19 -4.97 8.83
C GLY A 63 -2.69 -6.40 8.74
N ALA A 64 -1.78 -7.38 8.73
CA ALA A 64 -2.13 -8.79 8.70
C ALA A 64 -3.02 -9.21 9.88
N GLU A 65 -2.65 -8.83 11.11
CA GLU A 65 -3.40 -9.15 12.33
C GLU A 65 -4.80 -8.51 12.36
N LEU A 66 -4.96 -7.32 11.78
CA LEU A 66 -6.23 -6.60 11.74
C LEU A 66 -7.07 -6.92 10.50
N GLY A 67 -6.58 -7.75 9.56
CA GLY A 67 -7.23 -7.99 8.28
C GLY A 67 -7.27 -6.75 7.37
N ILE A 68 -6.30 -5.85 7.52
CA ILE A 68 -6.17 -4.60 6.77
C ILE A 68 -5.07 -4.77 5.72
N THR A 69 -5.36 -4.43 4.47
CA THR A 69 -4.36 -4.48 3.40
C THR A 69 -3.29 -3.40 3.60
N VAL A 70 -2.02 -3.75 3.41
CA VAL A 70 -0.91 -2.79 3.45
C VAL A 70 -0.32 -2.63 2.05
N THR A 71 -0.21 -1.38 1.60
CA THR A 71 0.41 -1.01 0.32
C THR A 71 1.67 -0.21 0.60
N ALA A 72 2.81 -0.64 0.06
CA ALA A 72 4.06 0.11 0.13
C ALA A 72 4.20 1.07 -1.06
N GLU A 73 4.53 2.34 -0.82
CA GLU A 73 4.65 3.36 -1.87
C GLU A 73 6.08 3.77 -2.18
N GLY A 74 6.35 4.15 -3.43
CA GLY A 74 7.70 4.57 -3.84
C GLY A 74 8.68 3.40 -3.94
N VAL A 75 8.21 2.21 -4.33
CA VAL A 75 9.09 1.08 -4.64
C VAL A 75 9.78 1.32 -5.99
N GLU A 76 11.09 1.54 -5.94
CA GLU A 76 11.91 1.93 -7.09
C GLU A 76 12.97 0.88 -7.45
N THR A 77 13.28 -0.06 -6.54
CA THR A 77 14.31 -1.10 -6.75
C THR A 77 13.81 -2.50 -6.41
N GLU A 78 14.33 -3.51 -7.09
CA GLU A 78 14.03 -4.93 -6.79
C GLU A 78 14.38 -5.29 -5.35
N ALA A 79 15.47 -4.73 -4.81
CA ALA A 79 15.87 -4.95 -3.42
C ALA A 79 14.79 -4.47 -2.42
N GLN A 80 14.17 -3.31 -2.66
CA GLN A 80 13.05 -2.83 -1.84
C GLN A 80 11.85 -3.77 -1.96
N LEU A 81 11.51 -4.20 -3.19
CA LEU A 81 10.39 -5.10 -3.45
C LEU A 81 10.58 -6.46 -2.75
N ASP A 82 11.78 -7.02 -2.81
CA ASP A 82 12.11 -8.29 -2.18
C ASP A 82 12.06 -8.21 -0.64
N ILE A 83 12.55 -7.12 -0.05
CA ILE A 83 12.40 -6.87 1.38
C ILE A 83 10.92 -6.80 1.76
N LEU A 84 10.11 -6.03 1.02
CA LEU A 84 8.69 -5.89 1.29
C LEU A 84 7.94 -7.22 1.18
N ARG A 85 8.22 -7.98 0.11
CA ARG A 85 7.63 -9.30 -0.14
C ARG A 85 8.03 -10.30 0.94
N GLY A 86 9.29 -10.33 1.34
CA GLY A 86 9.80 -11.19 2.42
C GLY A 86 9.18 -10.88 3.79
N ASN A 87 8.69 -9.66 3.98
CA ASN A 87 7.96 -9.26 5.19
C ASN A 87 6.44 -9.42 5.09
N GLY A 88 5.93 -9.99 3.99
CA GLY A 88 4.51 -10.26 3.79
C GLY A 88 3.69 -9.08 3.24
N CYS A 89 4.33 -8.03 2.71
CA CYS A 89 3.60 -6.97 2.02
C CYS A 89 3.05 -7.50 0.69
N THR A 90 1.73 -7.43 0.50
CA THR A 90 1.05 -8.02 -0.67
C THR A 90 0.73 -7.02 -1.76
N GLU A 91 0.78 -5.72 -1.46
CA GLU A 91 0.62 -4.66 -2.45
C GLU A 91 1.79 -3.66 -2.42
N ALA A 92 2.16 -3.18 -3.61
CA ALA A 92 3.20 -2.18 -3.78
C ALA A 92 2.88 -1.24 -4.95
N GLN A 93 3.34 0.00 -4.85
CA GLN A 93 3.30 1.01 -5.89
C GLN A 93 4.67 1.68 -6.00
N GLY A 94 5.13 1.93 -7.22
CA GLY A 94 6.32 2.72 -7.47
C GLY A 94 6.85 2.53 -8.89
N TYR A 95 7.89 3.29 -9.25
CA TYR A 95 8.41 3.32 -10.62
C TYR A 95 8.99 2.00 -11.10
N LEU A 96 9.37 1.10 -10.19
CA LEU A 96 9.73 -0.28 -10.54
C LEU A 96 8.55 -1.03 -11.18
N ILE A 97 7.33 -0.77 -10.70
CA ILE A 97 6.11 -1.49 -11.10
C ILE A 97 5.45 -0.79 -12.30
N GLY A 98 5.41 0.54 -12.26
CA GLY A 98 4.83 1.36 -13.32
C GLY A 98 4.83 2.84 -12.97
N VAL A 99 4.92 3.67 -14.00
CA VAL A 99 4.90 5.13 -13.84
C VAL A 99 3.47 5.67 -13.94
N PRO A 100 3.13 6.78 -13.24
CA PRO A 100 1.89 7.49 -13.44
C PRO A 100 1.69 7.79 -14.93
N SER A 101 0.56 7.35 -15.47
CA SER A 101 0.31 7.37 -16.91
C SER A 101 -1.08 7.94 -17.17
N ASN A 102 -1.29 8.51 -18.36
CA ASN A 102 -2.61 9.01 -18.74
C ASN A 102 -3.60 7.84 -18.95
N ALA A 103 -4.88 8.17 -19.06
CA ALA A 103 -5.94 7.15 -19.19
C ALA A 103 -5.76 6.24 -20.42
N ALA A 104 -5.28 6.77 -21.55
CA ALA A 104 -5.10 5.97 -22.77
C ALA A 104 -3.98 4.93 -22.60
N ASP A 105 -2.90 5.31 -21.92
CA ASP A 105 -1.77 4.41 -21.64
C ASP A 105 -2.17 3.30 -20.66
N ILE A 106 -2.91 3.65 -19.61
CA ILE A 106 -3.46 2.66 -18.66
C ILE A 106 -4.42 1.70 -19.37
N GLN A 107 -5.31 2.21 -20.24
CA GLN A 107 -6.22 1.35 -21.01
C GLN A 107 -5.47 0.35 -21.89
N ARG A 108 -4.35 0.76 -22.51
CA ARG A 108 -3.50 -0.14 -23.30
C ARG A 108 -2.84 -1.20 -22.42
N LEU A 109 -2.29 -0.81 -21.26
CA LEU A 109 -1.67 -1.72 -20.30
C LEU A 109 -2.65 -2.77 -19.76
N LEU A 110 -3.88 -2.37 -19.42
CA LEU A 110 -4.90 -3.28 -18.91
C LEU A 110 -5.33 -4.31 -19.97
N LYS A 111 -5.43 -3.89 -21.24
CA LYS A 111 -5.73 -4.80 -22.35
C LYS A 111 -4.60 -5.79 -22.63
N SER A 112 -3.34 -5.38 -22.52
CA SER A 112 -2.19 -6.27 -22.79
C SER A 112 -1.97 -7.32 -21.71
N ARG A 113 -2.26 -7.00 -20.43
CA ARG A 113 -2.20 -7.97 -19.32
C ARG A 113 -3.31 -9.03 -19.38
N ALA A 114 -4.52 -8.67 -19.81
CA ALA A 114 -5.61 -9.63 -19.98
C ALA A 114 -5.32 -10.70 -21.05
N LEU A 115 -4.42 -10.42 -22.00
CA LEU A 115 -3.98 -11.37 -23.03
C LEU A 115 -2.93 -12.36 -22.51
N HIS A 116 -2.15 -11.99 -21.48
CA HIS A 116 -1.12 -12.87 -20.89
C HIS A 116 -1.66 -13.83 -19.83
N SER A 117 -2.86 -13.60 -19.29
CA SER A 117 -3.51 -14.48 -18.31
C SER A 117 -4.40 -15.58 -18.94
N GLN A 118 -4.42 -15.70 -20.26
CA GLN A 118 -5.22 -16.68 -21.02
C GLN A 118 -4.37 -17.80 -21.64
N THR A 119 -3.08 -17.88 -21.30
CA THR A 119 -2.13 -18.86 -21.87
C THR A 119 -1.39 -19.71 -20.83
N GLY A 120 -1.95 -19.83 -19.61
CA GLY A 120 -1.41 -20.68 -18.54
C GLY A 120 -2.44 -21.67 -18.04
#